data_AF-A0A520FC42-F1
#
_entry.id   AF-A0A520FC42-F1
#
_cell.length_a   1.000
_cell.length_b   1.000
_cell.length_c   1.000
_cell.angle_alpha   90.00
_cell.angle_beta   90.00
_cell.angle_gamma   90.00
#
_symmetry.space_group_name_H-M   'P 1'
#
loop_
_entity.id
_entity.type
_entity.pdbx_description
1 polymer ?
#
loop_
_entity_poly.entity_id
_entity_poly.type
_entity_poly.pdbx_seq_one_letter_code
_entity_poly.pdbx_strand_id
1 'polypeptide(L)'
;MMSECATNPGETQHHRYLDMIEEAVFAEEIGFYGWGISEHHFFNDLCVTSAPEVLFTAVARCTNRIRLRYMSRLISVIHPIEQTAASDLLSNGRVESTTACGNTLLQLDAFGVSLDETKGKSEEALELIIRAE
;
A
#
# COMPACT_ATOMS: atom_id res chain seq x y z
N MET A 1 3.87 9.97 17.42
CA MET A 1 2.64 9.65 16.67
C MET A 1 2.77 8.19 16.27
N MET A 2 1.91 7.31 16.77
CA MET A 2 1.90 5.91 16.31
C MET A 2 1.19 5.90 14.96
N SER A 3 1.93 5.62 13.89
CA SER A 3 1.38 5.37 12.55
C SER A 3 1.05 3.89 12.42
N GLU A 4 0.08 3.55 11.58
CA GLU A 4 -0.37 2.21 11.24
C GLU A 4 0.78 1.27 10.80
N CYS A 5 1.86 1.84 10.27
CA CYS A 5 3.00 1.10 9.73
C CYS A 5 4.30 1.36 10.51
N ALA A 6 4.24 2.06 11.65
CA ALA A 6 5.40 2.28 12.49
C ALA A 6 5.85 0.99 13.17
N THR A 7 7.16 0.80 13.31
CA THR A 7 7.71 -0.27 14.15
C THR A 7 7.73 0.21 15.60
N ASN A 8 7.25 -0.60 16.55
CA ASN A 8 7.24 -0.19 17.94
C ASN A 8 8.67 -0.09 18.51
N PRO A 9 8.90 0.78 19.52
CA PRO A 9 10.19 0.86 20.18
C PRO A 9 10.66 -0.49 20.72
N GLY A 10 11.85 -0.93 20.29
CA GLY A 10 12.42 -2.22 20.69
C GLY A 10 12.05 -3.41 19.81
N GLU A 11 11.21 -3.20 18.79
CA GLU A 11 10.84 -4.22 17.81
C GLU A 11 11.64 -4.08 16.50
N THR A 12 11.57 -5.13 15.68
CA THR A 12 12.19 -5.14 14.35
C THR A 12 11.12 -4.89 13.29
N GLN A 13 11.52 -4.34 12.15
CA GLN A 13 10.62 -4.18 10.99
C GLN A 13 10.05 -5.54 10.54
N HIS A 14 10.83 -6.62 10.68
CA HIS A 14 10.37 -7.98 10.41
C HIS A 14 9.19 -8.38 11.31
N HIS A 15 9.28 -8.16 12.62
CA HIS A 15 8.15 -8.43 13.53
C HIS A 15 6.94 -7.57 13.18
N ARG A 16 7.14 -6.28 12.85
CA ARG A 16 6.01 -5.44 12.43
C ARG A 16 5.28 -5.97 11.19
N TYR A 17 6.00 -6.56 10.24
CA TYR A 17 5.37 -7.22 9.09
C TYR A 17 4.51 -8.42 9.51
N LEU A 18 4.98 -9.23 10.46
CA LEU A 18 4.21 -10.36 10.99
C LEU A 18 2.97 -9.88 11.73
N ASP A 19 3.10 -8.86 12.58
CA ASP A 19 1.97 -8.26 13.30
C ASP A 19 0.91 -7.72 12.35
N MET A 20 1.29 -7.04 11.26
CA MET A 20 0.33 -6.55 10.26
C MET A 20 -0.44 -7.68 9.58
N ILE A 21 0.18 -8.85 9.38
CA ILE A 21 -0.50 -10.02 8.84
C ILE A 21 -1.50 -10.56 9.87
N GLU A 22 -1.10 -10.69 11.14
CA GLU A 22 -1.97 -11.12 12.23
C GLU A 22 -3.14 -10.16 12.45
N GLU A 23 -2.90 -8.85 12.37
CA GLU A 23 -3.92 -7.80 12.43
C GLU A 23 -4.97 -7.97 11.32
N ALA A 24 -4.53 -8.26 10.09
CA ALA A 24 -5.44 -8.49 8.97
C ALA A 24 -6.26 -9.77 9.13
N VAL A 25 -5.66 -10.85 9.64
CA VAL A 25 -6.36 -12.10 9.96
C VAL A 25 -7.39 -11.86 11.07
N PHE A 26 -7.00 -11.21 12.16
CA PHE A 26 -7.90 -10.89 13.26
C PHE A 26 -9.06 -9.99 12.81
N ALA A 27 -8.78 -8.99 11.96
CA ALA A 27 -9.81 -8.16 11.36
C ALA A 27 -10.83 -8.99 10.56
N GLU A 28 -10.39 -10.02 9.82
CA GLU A 28 -11.28 -10.94 9.11
C GLU A 28 -12.15 -11.77 10.07
N GLU A 29 -11.56 -12.30 11.14
CA GLU A 29 -12.22 -13.13 12.14
C GLU A 29 -13.34 -12.38 12.85
N ILE A 30 -13.12 -11.11 13.19
CA ILE A 30 -14.12 -10.27 13.86
C ILE A 30 -15.07 -9.56 12.88
N GLY A 31 -14.96 -9.83 11.57
CA GLY A 31 -15.95 -9.45 10.57
C GLY A 31 -15.75 -8.08 9.92
N PHE A 32 -14.54 -7.51 9.93
CA PHE A 32 -14.27 -6.29 9.16
C PHE A 32 -14.43 -6.54 7.65
N TYR A 33 -14.87 -5.49 6.95
CA TYR A 33 -15.02 -5.51 5.49
C TYR A 33 -13.68 -5.55 4.76
N GLY A 34 -12.72 -4.77 5.26
CA GLY A 34 -11.43 -4.60 4.61
C GLY A 34 -10.34 -4.23 5.60
N TRP A 35 -9.11 -4.53 5.21
CA TRP A 35 -7.87 -4.12 5.86
C TRP A 35 -7.02 -3.40 4.82
N GLY A 36 -6.29 -2.37 5.22
CA GLY A 36 -5.58 -1.55 4.27
C GLY A 36 -4.46 -0.74 4.89
N ILE A 37 -3.49 -0.38 4.04
CA ILE A 37 -2.27 0.33 4.44
C ILE A 37 -1.90 1.38 3.40
N SER A 38 -1.25 2.43 3.88
CA SER A 38 -0.70 3.52 3.08
C SER A 38 0.66 3.15 2.51
N GLU A 39 0.98 3.63 1.31
CA GLU A 39 2.29 3.44 0.70
C GLU A 39 3.27 4.55 1.14
N HIS A 40 4.34 4.17 1.83
CA HIS A 40 5.35 5.11 2.31
C HIS A 40 6.75 4.67 1.94
N HIS A 41 7.52 5.61 1.38
CA HIS A 41 8.89 5.40 0.93
C HIS A 41 9.85 6.29 1.71
N PHE A 42 11.04 5.79 2.02
CA PHE A 42 12.13 6.55 2.65
C PHE A 42 11.79 7.21 4.01
N PHE A 43 10.70 6.80 4.65
CA PHE A 43 10.31 7.17 6.01
C PHE A 43 10.90 6.20 7.03
N ASN A 44 12.23 6.09 7.03
CA ASN A 44 12.94 5.22 7.96
C ASN A 44 12.51 5.55 9.41
N ASP A 45 12.30 4.51 10.20
CA ASP A 45 11.79 4.53 11.59
C ASP A 45 10.30 4.88 11.78
N LEU A 46 9.63 5.43 10.77
CA LEU A 46 8.22 5.84 10.89
C LEU A 46 7.25 4.91 10.18
N CYS A 47 7.65 4.28 9.08
CA CYS A 47 6.77 3.40 8.32
C CYS A 47 7.55 2.36 7.53
N VAL A 48 7.02 1.13 7.45
CA VAL A 48 7.68 -0.01 6.78
C VAL A 48 6.97 -0.48 5.50
N THR A 49 5.95 0.24 5.04
CA THR A 49 5.04 -0.19 3.95
C THR A 49 5.37 0.45 2.60
N SER A 50 6.61 0.31 2.13
CA SER A 50 7.03 0.80 0.81
C SER A 50 6.56 -0.07 -0.35
N ALA A 51 6.24 -1.34 -0.09
CA ALA A 51 5.74 -2.29 -1.07
C ALA A 51 4.46 -2.98 -0.57
N PRO A 52 3.31 -2.26 -0.48
CA PRO A 52 2.08 -2.81 0.09
C PRO A 52 1.59 -4.08 -0.64
N GLU A 53 1.84 -4.20 -1.94
CA GLU A 53 1.49 -5.38 -2.74
C GLU A 53 2.12 -6.66 -2.18
N VAL A 54 3.36 -6.60 -1.68
CA VAL A 54 4.05 -7.76 -1.12
C VAL A 54 3.33 -8.21 0.14
N LEU A 55 2.99 -7.27 1.01
CA LEU A 55 2.23 -7.56 2.23
C LEU A 55 0.82 -8.08 1.90
N PHE A 56 0.16 -7.52 0.88
CA PHE A 56 -1.14 -8.00 0.41
C PHE A 56 -1.06 -9.45 -0.06
N THR A 57 -0.01 -9.86 -0.77
CA THR A 57 0.14 -11.27 -1.15
C THR A 57 0.27 -12.19 0.07
N ALA A 58 0.98 -11.76 1.12
CA ALA A 58 1.09 -12.53 2.35
C ALA A 58 -0.26 -12.64 3.07
N VAL A 59 -0.97 -11.51 3.27
CA VAL A 59 -2.31 -11.49 3.87
C VAL A 59 -3.29 -12.31 3.04
N ALA A 60 -3.20 -12.27 1.71
CA ALA A 60 -4.06 -13.02 0.80
C ALA A 60 -3.95 -14.53 1.00
N ARG A 61 -2.80 -15.04 1.43
CA ARG A 61 -2.60 -16.47 1.75
C ARG A 61 -3.17 -16.87 3.11
N CYS A 62 -3.38 -15.91 4.01
CA CYS A 62 -3.87 -16.15 5.36
C CYS A 62 -5.36 -15.84 5.53
N THR A 63 -6.00 -15.21 4.55
CA THR A 63 -7.38 -14.70 4.62
C THR A 63 -8.19 -15.09 3.38
N ASN A 64 -9.51 -15.16 3.49
CA ASN A 64 -10.38 -15.64 2.40
C ASN A 64 -11.49 -14.68 1.97
N ARG A 65 -11.75 -13.62 2.75
CA ARG A 65 -12.91 -12.74 2.61
C ARG A 65 -12.53 -11.26 2.69
N ILE A 66 -11.66 -10.87 3.62
CA ILE A 66 -11.35 -9.47 3.88
C ILE A 66 -10.75 -8.81 2.64
N ARG A 67 -11.22 -7.61 2.30
CA ARG A 67 -10.69 -6.87 1.14
C ARG A 67 -9.37 -6.18 1.49
N LEU A 68 -8.46 -6.13 0.52
CA LEU A 68 -7.10 -5.63 0.70
C LEU A 68 -6.98 -4.28 -0.01
N ARG A 69 -7.08 -3.19 0.74
CA ARG A 69 -7.19 -1.85 0.16
C ARG A 69 -5.91 -1.04 0.33
N TYR A 70 -5.41 -0.47 -0.76
CA TYR A 70 -4.38 0.56 -0.67
C TYR A 70 -4.99 1.83 -0.10
N MET A 71 -4.47 2.36 1.01
CA MET A 71 -4.94 3.60 1.67
C MET A 71 -4.05 4.81 1.36
N SER A 72 -3.12 4.64 0.43
CA SER A 72 -3.23 5.18 -0.94
C SER A 72 -2.01 4.72 -1.74
N ARG A 73 -2.11 4.63 -3.07
CA ARG A 73 -0.97 4.41 -3.96
C ARG A 73 -0.36 5.71 -4.43
N LEU A 74 0.97 5.76 -4.46
CA LEU A 74 1.73 6.91 -4.97
C LEU A 74 1.90 6.82 -6.48
N ILE A 75 0.81 7.01 -7.22
CA ILE A 75 0.76 6.81 -8.67
C ILE A 75 1.52 7.86 -9.48
N SER A 76 1.88 8.98 -8.86
CA SER A 76 2.71 10.03 -9.47
C SER A 76 4.16 9.61 -9.71
N VAL A 77 4.62 8.55 -9.03
CA VAL A 77 6.03 8.11 -9.09
C VAL A 77 6.19 6.63 -9.46
N ILE A 78 5.24 5.77 -9.08
CA ILE A 78 5.26 4.33 -9.35
C ILE A 78 4.01 3.95 -10.14
N HIS A 79 4.19 3.22 -11.24
CA HIS A 79 3.10 2.72 -12.06
C HIS A 79 2.61 1.35 -11.52
N PRO A 80 1.43 1.27 -10.87
CA PRO A 80 1.10 0.15 -9.98
C PRO A 80 0.37 -1.02 -10.67
N ILE A 81 0.12 -0.94 -11.98
CA ILE A 81 -0.86 -1.80 -12.68
C ILE A 81 -0.49 -3.28 -12.55
N GLU A 82 0.75 -3.64 -12.88
CA GLU A 82 1.18 -5.05 -12.88
C GLU A 82 1.19 -5.65 -11.48
N GLN A 83 1.70 -4.91 -10.48
CA GLN A 83 1.74 -5.36 -9.09
C GLN A 83 0.33 -5.51 -8.50
N THR A 84 -0.58 -4.59 -8.84
CA THR A 84 -1.98 -4.64 -8.41
C THR A 84 -2.68 -5.85 -9.01
N ALA A 85 -2.52 -6.08 -10.32
CA ALA A 85 -3.09 -7.26 -10.99
C ALA A 85 -2.54 -8.58 -10.40
N ALA A 86 -1.23 -8.67 -10.16
CA ALA A 86 -0.61 -9.87 -9.61
C ALA A 86 -1.10 -10.18 -8.18
N SER A 87 -1.18 -9.15 -7.32
CA SER A 87 -1.72 -9.31 -5.96
C SER A 87 -3.22 -9.61 -5.96
N ASP A 88 -3.99 -9.06 -6.90
CA ASP A 88 -5.42 -9.32 -7.02
C ASP A 88 -5.70 -10.79 -7.39
N LEU A 89 -4.93 -11.35 -8.33
CA LEU A 89 -4.99 -12.77 -8.68
C LEU A 89 -4.75 -13.68 -7.47
N LEU A 90 -3.73 -13.37 -6.65
CA LEU A 90 -3.41 -14.15 -5.44
C LEU A 90 -4.47 -14.01 -4.35
N SER A 91 -5.17 -12.88 -4.33
CA SER A 91 -6.27 -12.61 -3.40
C SER A 91 -7.62 -13.11 -3.87
N ASN A 92 -7.75 -13.59 -5.11
CA ASN A 92 -9.02 -13.95 -5.75
C ASN A 92 -10.00 -12.75 -5.85
N GLY A 93 -9.54 -11.62 -6.37
CA GLY A 93 -10.40 -10.45 -6.65
C GLY A 93 -10.70 -9.55 -5.44
N ARG A 94 -9.86 -9.60 -4.40
CA ARG A 94 -10.08 -8.88 -3.14
C ARG A 94 -9.30 -7.58 -3.04
N VAL A 95 -8.43 -7.25 -3.99
CA VAL A 95 -7.66 -6.00 -3.94
C VAL A 95 -8.56 -4.82 -4.30
N GLU A 96 -8.44 -3.73 -3.56
CA GLU A 96 -9.09 -2.45 -3.84
C GLU A 96 -8.04 -1.36 -4.02
N SER A 97 -7.99 -0.78 -5.23
CA SER A 97 -7.06 0.30 -5.55
C SER A 97 -7.65 1.65 -5.16
N THR A 98 -6.92 2.41 -4.33
CA THR A 98 -7.16 3.85 -4.17
C THR A 98 -5.86 4.61 -4.38
N THR A 99 -5.95 5.76 -5.02
CA THR A 99 -4.81 6.54 -5.47
C THR A 99 -4.77 7.88 -4.77
N ALA A 100 -3.58 8.38 -4.46
CA ALA A 100 -3.38 9.75 -4.03
C ALA A 100 -2.30 10.39 -4.90
N CYS A 101 -2.39 11.70 -5.11
CA CYS A 101 -1.35 12.42 -5.85
C CYS A 101 0.00 12.34 -5.11
N GLY A 102 -0.03 12.21 -3.79
CA GLY A 102 1.15 12.31 -2.94
C GLY A 102 1.63 13.75 -2.81
N ASN A 103 2.15 14.12 -1.65
CA ASN A 103 2.67 15.46 -1.40
C ASN A 103 3.86 15.47 -0.43
N THR A 104 4.39 14.29 -0.09
CA THR A 104 5.58 14.19 0.73
C THR A 104 6.81 14.57 -0.07
N LEU A 105 7.40 15.72 0.25
CA LEU A 105 8.60 16.23 -0.41
C LEU A 105 9.78 15.24 -0.37
N LEU A 106 9.98 14.53 0.75
CA LEU A 106 11.05 13.54 0.88
C LEU A 106 10.89 12.36 -0.11
N GLN A 107 9.66 11.86 -0.28
CA GLN A 107 9.38 10.78 -1.23
C GLN A 107 9.59 11.27 -2.66
N LEU A 108 9.02 12.44 -2.97
CA LEU A 108 9.10 13.05 -4.29
C LEU A 108 10.55 13.31 -4.71
N ASP A 109 11.37 13.86 -3.81
CA ASP A 109 12.80 14.08 -4.04
C ASP A 109 13.56 12.77 -4.31
N ALA A 110 13.29 11.72 -3.52
CA ALA A 110 13.93 10.43 -3.69
C ALA A 110 13.57 9.74 -5.03
N PHE A 111 12.41 10.05 -5.61
CA PHE A 111 12.01 9.59 -6.95
C PHE A 111 12.30 10.61 -8.06
N GLY A 112 12.93 11.76 -7.76
CA GLY A 112 13.27 12.78 -8.74
C GLY A 112 12.06 13.46 -9.39
N VAL A 113 10.94 13.55 -8.67
CA VAL A 113 9.70 14.18 -9.13
C VAL A 113 9.48 15.46 -8.35
N SER A 114 9.21 16.58 -9.02
CA SER A 114 8.84 17.82 -8.34
C SER A 114 7.37 17.84 -7.92
N LEU A 115 7.04 18.64 -6.91
CA LEU A 115 5.66 18.84 -6.47
C LEU A 115 4.76 19.35 -7.61
N ASP A 116 5.30 20.21 -8.49
CA ASP A 116 4.57 20.79 -9.62
C ASP A 116 4.22 19.75 -10.70
N GLU A 117 5.08 18.74 -10.89
CA GLU A 117 4.84 17.64 -11.85
C GLU A 117 3.84 16.60 -11.32
N THR A 118 3.65 16.55 -10.00
CA THR A 118 2.94 15.46 -9.31
C THR A 118 1.49 15.33 -9.80
N LYS A 119 0.81 16.45 -10.03
CA LYS A 119 -0.57 16.46 -10.52
C LYS A 119 -0.68 15.84 -11.92
N GLY A 120 0.12 16.33 -12.88
CA GLY A 120 0.07 15.85 -14.26
C GLY A 120 0.43 14.36 -14.37
N LYS A 121 1.48 13.94 -13.64
CA LYS A 121 1.86 12.51 -13.57
C LYS A 121 0.76 11.64 -12.96
N SER A 122 0.06 12.13 -11.92
CA SER A 122 -1.07 11.41 -11.32
C SER A 122 -2.24 11.27 -12.27
N GLU A 123 -2.57 12.32 -13.03
CA GLU A 123 -3.64 12.30 -14.04
C GLU A 123 -3.33 11.29 -15.16
N GLU A 124 -2.10 11.33 -15.70
CA GLU A 124 -1.64 10.36 -16.71
C GLU A 124 -1.69 8.92 -16.17
N ALA A 125 -1.16 8.68 -14.97
CA ALA A 125 -1.15 7.36 -14.36
C ALA A 125 -2.57 6.85 -14.09
N LEU A 126 -3.49 7.71 -13.65
CA LEU A 126 -4.89 7.35 -13.42
C LEU A 126 -5.58 6.98 -14.74
N GLU A 127 -5.34 7.72 -15.83
CA GLU A 127 -5.86 7.37 -17.15
C GLU A 127 -5.36 5.99 -17.61
N LEU A 128 -4.10 5.67 -17.36
CA LEU A 128 -3.53 4.35 -17.69
C LEU A 128 -4.16 3.23 -16.87
N ILE A 129 -4.37 3.45 -15.56
CA ILE A 129 -5.03 2.49 -14.67
C ILE A 129 -6.46 2.20 -15.17
N ILE A 130 -7.25 3.25 -15.43
CA ILE A 130 -8.63 3.12 -15.90
C ILE A 130 -8.71 2.38 -17.24
N ARG A 131 -7.72 2.55 -18.12
CA ARG A 131 -7.68 1.87 -19.43
C ARG A 131 -7.27 0.39 -19.35
N ALA A 132 -6.62 -0.01 -18.27
CA ALA A 132 -6.12 -1.37 -18.08
C ALA A 132 -7.11 -2.28 -17.33
N GLU A 133 -8.06 -1.69 -16.59
CA GLU A 133 -9.23 -2.37 -16.01
C GLU A 133 -10.31 -2.68 -17.05
#